data_AF-A0A2G8SGX1-F1
#
_entry.id   AF-A0A2G8SGX1-F1
#
_cell.length_a   1.000
_cell.length_b   1.000
_cell.length_c   1.000
_cell.angle_alpha   90.00
_cell.angle_beta   90.00
_cell.angle_gamma   90.00
#
_symmetry.space_group_name_H-M   'P 1'
#
loop_
_entity.id
_entity.type
_entity.pdbx_description
1 polymer ?
#
loop_
_entity_poly.entity_id
_entity_poly.type
_entity_poly.pdbx_seq_one_letter_code
_entity_poly.pdbx_strand_id
1 'polypeptide(L)'
;MARNKLKKDPGVPRLPSLKARNASKHLQPPPRSDPDSQMASEPTLSSLAALAASSSAVDDEAYSADPSSSNGAPKTKEQLRRHYVRSLHKVIDEADIIVLVLDARDPEGCRSRLVEEEVRRREAEGKRLVFVLNKY
;
A
#
# COMPACT_ATOMS: atom_id res chain seq x y z
N MET A 1 -28.73 -37.91 -34.02
CA MET A 1 -28.49 -37.40 -32.66
C MET A 1 -28.62 -35.88 -32.67
N ALA A 2 -29.61 -35.35 -31.93
CA ALA A 2 -30.05 -33.96 -32.00
C ALA A 2 -29.10 -33.00 -31.23
N ARG A 3 -28.86 -31.80 -31.77
CA ARG A 3 -28.15 -30.72 -31.08
C ARG A 3 -29.19 -29.72 -30.53
N ASN A 4 -29.33 -29.66 -29.21
CA ASN A 4 -30.20 -28.71 -28.51
C ASN A 4 -29.70 -27.27 -28.71
N LYS A 5 -30.51 -26.41 -29.34
CA LYS A 5 -30.31 -24.97 -29.33
C LYS A 5 -31.02 -24.40 -28.10
N LEU A 6 -30.26 -23.99 -27.07
CA LEU A 6 -30.82 -23.22 -25.95
C LEU A 6 -31.34 -21.89 -26.49
N LYS A 7 -32.63 -21.63 -26.28
CA LYS A 7 -33.26 -20.33 -26.55
C LYS A 7 -32.68 -19.33 -25.55
N LYS A 8 -32.08 -18.25 -26.07
CA LYS A 8 -31.43 -17.20 -25.28
C LYS A 8 -32.51 -16.35 -24.60
N ASP A 9 -32.37 -16.11 -23.30
CA ASP A 9 -33.32 -15.30 -22.52
C ASP A 9 -33.55 -13.91 -23.11
N PRO A 10 -34.80 -13.40 -23.15
CA PRO A 10 -35.15 -12.14 -23.79
C PRO A 10 -34.84 -10.89 -22.93
N GLY A 11 -33.88 -10.96 -22.01
CA GLY A 11 -33.74 -9.99 -20.91
C GLY A 11 -32.54 -9.04 -20.95
N VAL A 12 -31.59 -9.18 -21.87
CA VAL A 12 -30.40 -8.29 -21.90
C VAL A 12 -30.19 -7.73 -23.30
N PRO A 13 -30.43 -6.41 -23.51
CA PRO A 13 -30.13 -5.74 -24.77
C PRO A 13 -28.64 -5.89 -25.11
N ARG A 14 -28.34 -6.25 -26.36
CA ARG A 14 -26.96 -6.31 -26.85
C ARG A 14 -26.38 -4.90 -26.92
N LEU A 15 -25.48 -4.57 -26.01
CA LEU A 15 -24.70 -3.34 -26.08
C LEU A 15 -23.77 -3.38 -27.30
N PRO A 16 -23.60 -2.28 -28.05
CA PRO A 16 -22.60 -2.20 -29.10
C PRO A 16 -21.20 -2.42 -28.51
N SER A 17 -20.40 -3.24 -29.18
CA SER A 17 -19.01 -3.49 -28.77
C SER A 17 -18.23 -2.18 -28.83
N LEU A 18 -17.92 -1.60 -27.67
CA LEU A 18 -16.96 -0.51 -27.55
C LEU A 18 -15.55 -1.05 -27.81
N LYS A 19 -15.25 -1.34 -29.08
CA LYS A 19 -13.86 -1.40 -29.54
C LYS A 19 -13.42 0.04 -29.75
N ALA A 20 -13.24 0.75 -28.63
CA ALA A 20 -12.73 2.10 -28.60
C ALA A 20 -11.29 2.07 -29.09
N ARG A 21 -11.14 2.53 -30.32
CA ARG A 21 -9.92 2.76 -31.05
C ARG A 21 -9.03 3.72 -30.24
N ASN A 22 -7.96 3.20 -29.64
CA ASN A 22 -6.82 4.02 -29.23
C ASN A 22 -6.09 4.52 -30.50
N ALA A 23 -6.72 5.44 -31.22
CA ALA A 23 -6.05 6.25 -32.22
C ALA A 23 -5.98 7.66 -31.66
N SER A 24 -4.84 7.95 -31.03
CA SER A 24 -4.32 9.28 -30.81
C SER A 24 -4.44 10.10 -32.10
N LYS A 25 -5.43 10.99 -32.15
CA LYS A 25 -5.36 12.21 -32.95
C LYS A 25 -5.32 13.36 -31.98
N HIS A 26 -4.10 13.66 -31.56
CA HIS A 26 -3.71 14.95 -30.99
C HIS A 26 -3.96 16.00 -32.07
N LEU A 27 -5.17 16.56 -32.12
CA LEU A 27 -5.43 17.78 -32.88
C LEU A 27 -5.02 18.92 -31.96
N GLN A 28 -3.79 19.41 -32.13
CA GLN A 28 -3.38 20.65 -31.48
C GLN A 28 -4.24 21.79 -32.08
N PRO A 29 -4.96 22.59 -31.26
CA PRO A 29 -5.45 23.87 -31.72
C PRO A 29 -4.24 24.73 -32.15
N PRO A 30 -4.39 25.63 -33.13
CA PRO A 30 -3.28 26.48 -33.58
C PRO A 30 -2.69 27.25 -32.40
N PRO A 31 -1.36 27.45 -32.36
CA PRO A 31 -0.71 28.12 -31.24
C PRO A 31 -1.21 29.56 -31.15
N ARG A 32 -2.08 29.83 -30.17
CA ARG A 32 -2.33 31.18 -29.71
C ARG A 32 -1.22 31.53 -28.74
N SER A 33 -0.36 32.45 -29.15
CA SER A 33 0.69 33.03 -28.31
C SER A 33 0.03 34.02 -27.34
N ASP A 34 -0.62 33.51 -26.30
CA ASP A 34 -1.05 34.34 -25.17
C ASP A 34 0.16 34.47 -24.23
N PRO A 35 0.74 35.67 -24.03
CA PRO A 35 1.95 35.86 -23.21
C PRO A 35 1.74 35.52 -21.73
N ASP A 36 0.48 35.40 -21.29
CA ASP A 36 0.11 35.01 -19.92
C ASP A 36 -0.20 33.51 -19.76
N SER A 37 0.02 32.67 -20.78
CA SER A 37 -0.18 31.21 -20.70
C SER A 37 0.98 30.43 -20.07
N GLN A 38 2.04 31.11 -19.64
CA GLN A 38 3.05 30.48 -18.80
C GLN A 38 2.45 30.29 -17.40
N MET A 39 2.62 29.10 -16.81
CA MET A 39 2.37 28.77 -15.39
C MET A 39 1.16 27.88 -15.02
N ALA A 40 0.67 27.04 -15.94
CA ALA A 40 -0.08 25.85 -15.52
C ALA A 40 0.10 24.67 -16.51
N SER A 41 1.32 24.14 -16.63
CA SER A 41 1.45 22.76 -17.12
C SER A 41 0.88 21.86 -16.03
N GLU A 42 -0.35 21.37 -16.21
CA GLU A 42 -0.90 20.37 -15.30
C GLU A 42 0.10 19.22 -15.17
N PRO A 43 0.32 18.71 -13.94
CA PRO A 43 1.21 17.58 -13.75
C PRO A 43 0.66 16.40 -14.56
N THR A 44 1.37 16.01 -15.61
CA THR A 44 0.99 14.84 -16.40
C THR A 44 0.97 13.61 -15.50
N LEU A 45 0.05 12.67 -15.72
CA LEU A 45 -0.03 11.42 -14.94
C LEU A 45 1.32 10.70 -14.89
N SER A 46 2.09 10.75 -15.98
CA SER A 46 3.43 10.18 -16.05
C SER A 46 4.42 10.88 -15.10
N SER A 47 4.36 12.21 -14.99
CA SER A 47 5.20 12.97 -14.06
C SER A 47 4.85 12.65 -12.61
N LEU A 48 3.55 12.57 -12.30
CA LEU A 48 3.08 12.24 -10.96
C LEU A 48 3.44 10.79 -10.57
N ALA A 49 3.33 9.85 -11.50
CA ALA A 49 3.77 8.47 -11.32
C ALA A 49 5.29 8.37 -11.09
N ALA A 50 6.10 9.15 -11.81
CA ALA A 50 7.55 9.18 -11.63
C ALA A 50 7.95 9.71 -10.25
N LEU A 51 7.28 10.77 -9.75
CA LEU A 51 7.49 11.31 -8.41
C LEU A 51 7.06 10.33 -7.30
N ALA A 52 5.98 9.57 -7.52
CA ALA A 52 5.55 8.53 -6.59
C ALA A 52 6.55 7.35 -6.56
N ALA A 53 7.08 6.95 -7.72
CA ALA A 53 8.07 5.89 -7.82
C ALA A 53 9.40 6.29 -7.14
N SER A 54 9.88 7.52 -7.32
CA SER A 54 11.08 8.01 -6.63
C SER A 54 10.87 8.09 -5.11
N SER A 55 9.69 8.51 -4.66
CA SER A 55 9.31 8.55 -3.23
C SER A 55 9.25 7.14 -2.60
N SER A 56 8.91 6.13 -3.39
CA SER A 56 8.88 4.73 -2.94
C SER A 56 10.27 4.11 -2.86
N ALA A 57 11.19 4.52 -3.75
CA ALA A 57 12.58 4.09 -3.74
C ALA A 57 13.39 4.72 -2.59
N VAL A 58 13.13 5.98 -2.25
CA VAL A 58 13.75 6.62 -1.07
C VAL A 58 13.23 6.05 0.26
N ASP A 59 12.04 5.44 0.27
CA ASP A 59 11.48 4.73 1.43
C ASP A 59 12.26 3.44 1.76
N ASP A 60 12.98 2.85 0.79
CA ASP A 60 13.82 1.67 1.00
C ASP A 60 15.24 2.05 1.48
N GLU A 61 15.80 3.19 1.05
CA GLU A 61 17.05 3.73 1.61
C GLU A 61 16.85 4.35 3.01
N ALA A 62 15.67 4.94 3.27
CA ALA A 62 15.28 5.41 4.60
C ALA A 62 15.01 4.28 5.61
N TYR A 63 15.08 3.01 5.17
CA TYR A 63 14.89 1.80 5.97
C TYR A 63 15.98 1.60 7.04
N SER A 64 17.16 2.19 6.83
CA SER A 64 18.27 2.15 7.77
C SER A 64 18.30 3.33 8.75
N ALA A 65 17.50 4.36 8.50
CA ALA A 65 17.47 5.57 9.32
C ALA A 65 16.42 5.45 10.43
N ASP A 66 16.87 5.15 11.64
CA ASP A 66 16.06 5.17 12.87
C ASP A 66 15.18 6.43 12.87
N PRO A 67 13.83 6.30 12.94
CA PRO A 67 12.93 7.44 13.06
C PRO A 67 13.23 8.35 14.25
N SER A 68 13.97 7.87 15.24
CA SER A 68 14.43 8.63 16.42
C SER A 68 15.75 9.37 16.18
N SER A 69 16.43 9.15 15.05
CA SER A 69 17.68 9.84 14.71
C SER A 69 17.42 11.32 14.47
N SER A 70 18.06 12.17 15.27
CA SER A 70 17.88 13.63 15.30
C SER A 70 18.40 14.36 14.05
N ASN A 71 18.96 13.66 13.08
CA ASN A 71 19.65 14.26 11.92
C ASN A 71 18.76 14.41 10.66
N GLY A 72 17.44 14.24 10.78
CA GLY A 72 16.50 14.31 9.65
C GLY A 72 15.39 15.34 9.82
N ALA A 73 14.82 15.76 8.69
CA ALA A 73 13.58 16.53 8.67
C ALA A 73 12.47 15.82 9.48
N PRO A 74 11.56 16.55 10.15
CA PRO A 74 10.52 15.95 10.96
C PRO A 74 9.64 15.02 10.10
N LYS A 75 9.74 13.72 10.36
CA LYS A 75 8.90 12.71 9.70
C LYS A 75 7.46 12.89 10.18
N THR A 76 6.51 12.82 9.26
CA THR A 76 5.08 12.84 9.61
C THR A 76 4.72 11.61 10.44
N LYS A 77 3.69 11.74 11.29
CA LYS A 77 3.15 10.62 12.08
C LYS A 77 2.79 9.41 11.21
N GLU A 78 2.32 9.68 10.00
CA GLU A 78 1.95 8.65 9.02
C GLU A 78 3.16 7.89 8.48
N GLN A 79 4.26 8.58 8.17
CA GLN A 79 5.51 7.94 7.77
C GLN A 79 6.08 7.06 8.89
N LEU A 80 6.01 7.51 10.14
CA LEU A 80 6.46 6.71 11.30
C LEU A 80 5.65 5.41 11.46
N ARG A 81 4.33 5.50 11.37
CA ARG A 81 3.46 4.31 11.46
C ARG A 81 3.78 3.29 10.38
N ARG A 82 3.87 3.75 9.12
CA ARG A 82 4.22 2.88 7.99
C ARG A 82 5.58 2.23 8.18
N HIS A 83 6.57 2.99 8.65
CA HIS A 83 7.89 2.47 8.98
C HIS A 83 7.81 1.36 10.05
N TYR A 84 7.18 1.61 11.20
CA TYR A 84 7.08 0.61 12.28
C TYR A 84 6.32 -0.65 11.87
N VAL A 85 5.24 -0.53 11.09
CA VAL A 85 4.52 -1.71 10.59
C VAL A 85 5.39 -2.53 9.64
N ARG A 86 6.17 -1.87 8.77
CA ARG A 86 7.08 -2.56 7.85
C ARG A 86 8.23 -3.25 8.60
N SER A 87 8.83 -2.58 9.60
CA SER A 87 9.85 -3.18 10.47
C SER A 87 9.29 -4.36 11.25
N LEU A 88 8.06 -4.27 11.76
CA LEU A 88 7.41 -5.37 12.46
C LEU A 88 7.29 -6.61 11.57
N HIS A 89 6.84 -6.47 10.32
CA HIS A 89 6.76 -7.62 9.40
C HIS A 89 8.13 -8.26 9.16
N LYS A 90 9.19 -7.45 9.00
CA LYS A 90 10.56 -7.98 8.82
C LYS A 90 11.07 -8.71 10.07
N VAL A 91 10.84 -8.17 11.26
CA VAL A 91 11.16 -8.86 12.53
C VAL A 91 10.37 -10.17 12.65
N ILE A 92 9.09 -10.15 12.28
CA ILE A 92 8.27 -11.36 12.26
C ILE A 92 8.89 -12.38 11.30
N ASP A 93 9.35 -11.97 10.12
CA ASP A 93 9.97 -12.82 9.09
C ASP A 93 11.28 -13.46 9.55
N GLU A 94 12.14 -12.69 10.23
CA GLU A 94 13.49 -13.11 10.63
C GLU A 94 13.53 -13.87 11.97
N ALA A 95 12.60 -13.62 12.90
CA ALA A 95 12.62 -14.23 14.22
C ALA A 95 11.83 -15.55 14.31
N ASP A 96 12.38 -16.51 15.06
CA ASP A 96 11.70 -17.77 15.40
C ASP A 96 10.73 -17.61 16.59
N ILE A 97 11.11 -16.76 17.56
CA ILE A 97 10.35 -16.54 18.79
C ILE A 97 10.04 -15.05 18.93
N ILE A 98 8.77 -14.71 19.06
CA ILE A 98 8.28 -13.35 19.26
C ILE A 98 7.72 -13.23 20.67
N VAL A 99 8.11 -12.16 21.35
CA VAL A 99 7.68 -11.88 22.72
C VAL A 99 6.75 -10.66 22.73
N LEU A 100 5.51 -10.85 23.17
CA LEU A 100 4.59 -9.75 23.44
C LEU A 100 4.64 -9.41 24.93
N VAL A 101 5.22 -8.25 25.23
CA VAL A 101 5.29 -7.73 26.60
C VAL A 101 3.99 -6.99 26.92
N LEU A 102 3.31 -7.40 27.98
CA LEU A 102 2.05 -6.86 28.47
C LEU A 102 2.25 -6.14 29.81
N ASP A 103 1.56 -5.02 30.05
CA ASP A 103 1.55 -4.34 31.35
C ASP A 103 0.61 -5.09 32.30
N ALA A 104 1.08 -5.54 33.46
CA ALA A 104 0.26 -6.36 34.35
C ALA A 104 -0.95 -5.61 34.96
N ARG A 105 -0.95 -4.26 34.92
CA ARG A 105 -2.06 -3.43 35.38
C ARG A 105 -3.25 -3.46 34.42
N ASP A 106 -2.97 -3.58 33.13
CA ASP A 106 -3.98 -3.69 32.07
C ASP A 106 -3.45 -4.56 30.92
N PRO A 107 -3.43 -5.89 31.09
CA PRO A 107 -2.85 -6.80 30.12
C PRO A 107 -3.68 -6.91 28.85
N GLU A 108 -5.00 -6.75 28.93
CA GLU A 108 -5.88 -6.80 27.76
C GLU A 108 -5.84 -5.50 26.95
N GLY A 109 -5.68 -4.33 27.60
CA GLY A 109 -5.56 -3.05 26.90
C GLY A 109 -4.24 -2.86 26.15
N CYS A 110 -3.16 -3.48 26.61
CA CYS A 110 -1.86 -3.44 25.94
C CYS A 110 -1.68 -4.55 24.89
N ARG A 111 -2.66 -5.44 24.74
CA ARG A 111 -2.60 -6.62 23.87
C ARG A 111 -3.01 -6.28 22.43
N SER A 112 -2.23 -6.73 21.44
CA SER A 112 -2.51 -6.47 20.02
C SER A 112 -2.93 -7.74 19.27
N ARG A 113 -4.24 -7.97 19.16
CA ARG A 113 -4.80 -9.17 18.51
C ARG A 113 -4.38 -9.34 17.04
N LEU A 114 -4.25 -8.24 16.31
CA LEU A 114 -3.84 -8.26 14.90
C LEU A 114 -2.44 -8.87 14.74
N VAL A 115 -1.52 -8.53 15.63
CA VAL A 115 -0.14 -9.06 15.60
C VAL A 115 -0.15 -10.53 16.00
N GLU A 116 -0.97 -10.92 16.97
CA GLU A 116 -1.08 -12.33 17.37
C GLU A 116 -1.61 -13.22 16.26
N GLU A 117 -2.64 -12.77 15.54
CA GLU A 117 -3.20 -13.50 14.41
C GLU A 117 -2.18 -13.64 13.27
N GLU A 118 -1.42 -12.57 12.98
CA GLU A 118 -0.35 -12.59 11.97
C GLU A 118 0.75 -13.60 12.32
N VAL A 119 1.21 -13.61 13.58
CA VAL A 119 2.22 -14.59 14.04
C VAL A 119 1.64 -16.00 14.07
N ARG A 120 0.40 -16.17 14.50
CA ARG A 120 -0.28 -17.48 14.54
C ARG A 120 -0.47 -18.08 13.15
N ARG A 121 -0.73 -17.26 12.14
CA ARG A 121 -0.79 -17.73 10.73
C ARG A 121 0.53 -18.36 10.29
N ARG A 122 1.65 -17.89 10.85
CA ARG A 122 3.01 -18.36 10.56
C ARG A 122 3.51 -19.41 11.56
N GLU A 123 2.66 -19.89 12.47
CA GLU A 123 3.03 -20.95 13.41
C GLU A 123 3.39 -22.25 12.68
N ALA A 124 2.78 -22.52 11.52
CA ALA A 124 3.14 -23.63 10.64
C ALA A 124 4.57 -23.54 10.09
N GLU A 125 5.15 -22.33 10.02
CA GLU A 125 6.54 -22.07 9.63
C GLU A 125 7.52 -22.24 10.81
N GLY A 126 7.02 -22.63 11.99
CA GLY A 126 7.81 -22.85 13.20
C GLY A 126 7.86 -21.66 14.16
N LYS A 127 7.15 -20.57 13.86
CA LYS A 127 7.18 -19.35 14.68
C LYS A 127 6.38 -19.51 15.96
N ARG A 128 6.94 -19.04 17.07
CA ARG A 128 6.31 -19.10 18.39
C ARG A 128 6.02 -17.70 18.94
N LEU A 129 4.87 -17.56 19.59
CA LEU A 129 4.49 -16.34 20.30
C LEU A 129 4.45 -16.59 21.81
N VAL A 130 5.14 -15.75 22.58
CA VAL A 130 5.20 -15.82 24.05
C VAL A 130 4.72 -14.51 24.65
N PHE A 131 3.88 -14.58 25.69
CA PHE A 131 3.43 -13.41 26.44
C PHE A 131 4.27 -13.23 27.70
N VAL A 132 4.73 -12.01 27.95
CA VAL A 132 5.49 -11.65 29.15
C VAL A 132 4.76 -10.52 29.86
N LEU A 133 4.33 -10.75 31.10
CA LEU A 133 3.77 -9.70 31.94
C LEU A 133 4.89 -8.91 32.61
N ASN A 134 4.82 -7.59 32.52
CA ASN A 134 5.80 -6.65 33.03
C ASN A 134 5.11 -5.54 33.84
N LYS A 135 5.85 -4.91 34.77
CA LYS A 135 5.41 -3.90 35.74
C LYS A 135 4.38 -4.46 36.76
N TYR A 136 4.86 -4.74 37.99
CA TYR A 136 4.03 -5.10 39.14
C TYR A 136 3.58 -3.85 39.91
#